data_AF-A0A3Q7I7H5-F1
#
_entry.id   AF-A0A3Q7I7H5-F1
#
_cell.length_a   1.000
_cell.length_b   1.000
_cell.length_c   1.000
_cell.angle_alpha   90.00
_cell.angle_beta   90.00
_cell.angle_gamma   90.00
#
_symmetry.space_group_name_H-M   'P 1'
#
loop_
_entity.id
_entity.type
_entity.pdbx_description
1 polymer ?
#
loop_
_entity_poly.entity_id
_entity_poly.type
_entity_poly.pdbx_seq_one_letter_code
_entity_poly.pdbx_strand_id
1 'polypeptide(L)'
;MRAFLKDVDTRKQKGERVKNCADEIRDLAQDAEGVVEKFAAEVMKRSNGEDTVYCFCTMLANVVKEVIPRYKIGWDIGKINKRVKSLRESLTTYGIVLTDTINEGETSLQSGDTGVGINEGETSIIREVKLESGAIGVERWGGSGGSHWNYRPKGVVKQIVVRHGLIIDAIMFKSIEENGVMKSSKTFGGSGGKLTEINIDSPSEYLTGLSGTYGLYGPYLIIKSIKVHTNLSHHGPMGSVIETDTNFSFIMQGGVIVGFHGFSGLFLDAIGVYVMPTSINLPS
;
A
#
# COMPACT_ATOMS: atom_id res chain seq x y z
N MET A 1 -0.83 46.87 18.37
CA MET A 1 0.12 47.00 17.24
C MET A 1 1.35 46.09 17.36
N ARG A 2 2.11 46.10 18.48
CA ARG A 2 3.32 45.24 18.64
C ARG A 2 3.07 43.73 18.60
N ALA A 3 1.95 43.25 19.13
CA ALA A 3 1.58 41.83 19.08
C ALA A 3 1.34 41.33 17.64
N PHE A 4 0.84 42.20 16.77
CA PHE A 4 0.54 41.88 15.37
C PHE A 4 1.82 41.75 14.54
N LEU A 5 2.80 42.63 14.77
CA LEU A 5 4.12 42.55 14.12
C LEU A 5 4.87 41.27 14.51
N LYS A 6 4.79 40.88 15.79
CA LYS A 6 5.41 39.63 16.28
C LYS A 6 4.80 38.38 15.63
N ASP A 7 3.48 38.37 15.42
CA ASP A 7 2.79 37.26 14.76
C ASP A 7 3.11 37.18 13.26
N VAL A 8 3.16 38.33 12.57
CA VAL A 8 3.55 38.41 11.15
C VAL A 8 5.00 37.93 10.92
N ASP A 9 5.94 38.35 11.77
CA ASP A 9 7.34 37.91 11.68
C ASP A 9 7.49 36.41 11.97
N THR A 10 6.71 35.88 12.92
CA THR A 10 6.70 34.44 13.23
C THR A 10 6.19 33.61 12.05
N ARG A 11 5.13 34.06 11.36
CA ARG A 11 4.59 33.39 10.16
C ARG A 11 5.57 33.47 8.98
N LYS A 12 6.25 34.61 8.81
CA LYS A 12 7.26 34.81 7.75
C LYS A 12 8.48 33.90 7.98
N GLN A 13 8.99 33.86 9.20
CA GLN A 13 10.09 32.97 9.60
C GLN A 13 9.71 31.50 9.45
N LYS A 14 8.48 31.12 9.81
CA LYS A 14 7.98 29.75 9.61
C LYS A 14 7.92 29.37 8.13
N GLY A 15 7.44 30.27 7.27
CA GLY A 15 7.41 30.05 5.82
C GLY A 15 8.79 29.96 5.17
N GLU A 16 9.77 30.70 5.68
CA GLU A 16 11.17 30.67 5.22
C GLU A 16 11.88 29.39 5.68
N ARG A 17 11.66 28.96 6.93
CA ARG A 17 12.15 27.68 7.47
C ARG A 17 11.61 26.47 6.72
N VAL A 18 10.33 26.49 6.33
CA VAL A 18 9.71 25.40 5.56
C VAL A 18 10.28 25.32 4.14
N LYS A 19 10.58 26.46 3.50
CA LYS A 19 11.21 26.49 2.18
C LYS A 19 12.65 25.98 2.21
N ASN A 20 13.45 26.45 3.18
CA ASN A 20 14.82 25.97 3.34
C ASN A 20 14.85 24.47 3.63
N CYS A 21 13.95 23.97 4.48
CA CYS A 21 13.81 22.54 4.74
C CYS A 21 13.45 21.74 3.48
N ALA A 22 12.58 22.26 2.61
CA ALA A 22 12.22 21.58 1.36
C ALA A 22 13.39 21.54 0.35
N ASP A 23 14.19 22.60 0.27
CA ASP A 23 15.39 22.63 -0.57
C ASP A 23 16.48 21.68 -0.01
N GLU A 24 16.71 21.68 1.31
CA GLU A 24 17.63 20.74 1.99
C GLU A 24 17.23 19.28 1.76
N ILE A 25 15.93 18.95 1.83
CA ILE A 25 15.43 17.59 1.57
C ILE A 25 15.64 17.19 0.11
N ARG A 26 15.46 18.11 -0.84
CA ARG A 26 15.68 17.82 -2.27
C ARG A 26 17.15 17.54 -2.53
N ASP A 27 18.04 18.39 -2.02
CA ASP A 27 19.47 18.27 -2.26
C ASP A 27 20.00 16.98 -1.60
N LEU A 28 19.56 16.66 -0.37
CA LEU A 28 19.86 15.40 0.29
C LEU A 28 19.36 14.17 -0.48
N ALA A 29 18.16 14.25 -1.09
CA ALA A 29 17.61 13.15 -1.88
C ALA A 29 18.39 12.92 -3.19
N GLN A 30 18.87 14.00 -3.82
CA GLN A 30 19.72 13.93 -5.02
C GLN A 30 21.11 13.38 -4.69
N ASP A 31 21.70 13.81 -3.57
CA ASP A 31 22.97 13.25 -3.09
C ASP A 31 22.84 11.75 -2.78
N ALA A 32 21.73 11.34 -2.16
CA ALA A 32 21.43 9.94 -1.89
C ALA A 32 21.30 9.12 -3.19
N GLU A 33 20.71 9.68 -4.26
CA GLU A 33 20.66 9.03 -5.58
C GLU A 33 22.07 8.74 -6.11
N GLY A 34 22.95 9.75 -6.10
CA GLY A 34 24.32 9.59 -6.59
C GLY A 34 25.13 8.56 -5.79
N VAL A 35 24.95 8.52 -4.47
CA VAL A 35 25.61 7.53 -3.59
C VAL A 35 25.09 6.12 -3.87
N VAL A 36 23.77 5.95 -4.02
CA VAL A 36 23.15 4.66 -4.30
C VAL A 36 23.53 4.15 -5.70
N GLU A 37 23.57 5.02 -6.71
CA GLU A 37 23.99 4.64 -8.06
C GLU A 37 25.46 4.23 -8.12
N LYS A 38 26.34 4.97 -7.42
CA LYS A 38 27.75 4.62 -7.32
C LYS A 38 27.96 3.30 -6.58
N PHE A 39 27.24 3.09 -5.48
CA PHE A 39 27.28 1.82 -4.74
C PHE A 39 26.77 0.67 -5.60
N ALA A 40 25.63 0.85 -6.29
CA ALA A 40 25.09 -0.16 -7.19
C ALA A 40 26.09 -0.51 -8.30
N ALA A 41 26.71 0.48 -8.94
CA ALA A 41 27.70 0.27 -9.99
C ALA A 41 28.97 -0.44 -9.49
N GLU A 42 29.43 -0.12 -8.28
CA GLU A 42 30.60 -0.77 -7.67
C GLU A 42 30.28 -2.22 -7.27
N VAL A 43 29.10 -2.47 -6.73
CA VAL A 43 28.62 -3.83 -6.41
C VAL A 43 28.43 -4.65 -7.68
N MET A 44 27.89 -4.06 -8.76
CA MET A 44 27.74 -4.71 -10.07
C MET A 44 29.07 -5.24 -10.62
N LYS A 45 30.20 -4.57 -10.34
CA LYS A 45 31.54 -5.02 -10.77
C LYS A 45 32.08 -6.20 -9.97
N ARG A 46 31.58 -6.40 -8.74
CA ARG A 46 32.10 -7.39 -7.78
C ARG A 46 31.23 -8.63 -7.69
N SER A 47 29.94 -8.53 -7.95
CA SER A 47 29.04 -9.67 -8.03
C SER A 47 29.20 -10.36 -9.40
N ASN A 48 29.69 -11.60 -9.43
CA ASN A 48 29.69 -12.46 -10.62
C ASN A 48 28.25 -12.92 -11.02
N GLY A 49 27.26 -12.03 -10.95
CA GLY A 49 25.86 -12.36 -11.21
C GLY A 49 25.14 -13.09 -10.06
N GLU A 50 25.60 -12.97 -8.81
CA GLU A 50 24.79 -13.39 -7.66
C GLU A 50 23.54 -12.48 -7.56
N ASP A 51 22.40 -13.08 -7.90
CA ASP A 51 21.11 -12.43 -8.12
C ASP A 51 20.63 -11.58 -6.92
N THR A 52 21.02 -11.96 -5.70
CA THR A 52 20.52 -11.34 -4.47
C THR A 52 21.08 -9.92 -4.28
N VAL A 53 22.40 -9.70 -4.30
CA VAL A 53 22.97 -8.36 -4.02
C VAL A 53 22.69 -7.39 -5.17
N TYR A 54 22.72 -7.89 -6.41
CA TYR A 54 22.34 -7.14 -7.61
C TYR A 54 20.92 -6.59 -7.50
N CYS A 55 19.97 -7.44 -7.13
CA CYS A 55 18.57 -7.10 -7.10
C CYS A 55 18.23 -6.18 -5.91
N PHE A 56 18.97 -6.25 -4.80
CA PHE A 56 18.92 -5.26 -3.71
C PHE A 56 19.41 -3.87 -4.13
N CYS A 57 20.52 -3.79 -4.85
CA CYS A 57 21.07 -2.50 -5.29
C CYS A 57 20.17 -1.83 -6.35
N THR A 58 19.64 -2.62 -7.29
CA THR A 58 18.65 -2.11 -8.25
C THR A 58 17.34 -1.71 -7.57
N MET A 59 16.89 -2.44 -6.55
CA MET A 59 15.72 -2.04 -5.74
C MET A 59 15.93 -0.69 -5.06
N LEU A 60 17.06 -0.50 -4.37
CA LEU A 60 17.37 0.78 -3.71
C LEU A 60 17.42 1.93 -4.71
N ALA A 61 18.07 1.73 -5.86
CA ALA A 61 18.11 2.73 -6.92
C ALA A 61 16.72 3.07 -7.46
N ASN A 62 15.86 2.06 -7.69
CA ASN A 62 14.50 2.26 -8.17
C ASN A 62 13.61 2.98 -7.15
N VAL A 63 13.75 2.70 -5.85
CA VAL A 63 13.01 3.41 -4.79
C VAL A 63 13.36 4.89 -4.78
N VAL A 64 14.65 5.24 -4.85
CA VAL A 64 15.08 6.65 -4.90
C VAL A 64 14.54 7.34 -6.16
N LYS A 65 14.59 6.65 -7.32
CA LYS A 65 14.04 7.13 -8.60
C LYS A 65 12.53 7.36 -8.58
N GLU A 66 11.77 6.67 -7.75
CA GLU A 66 10.32 6.88 -7.57
C GLU A 66 10.00 8.01 -6.57
N VAL A 67 10.85 8.22 -5.57
CA VAL A 67 10.71 9.33 -4.60
C VAL A 67 11.05 10.68 -5.26
N ILE A 68 11.96 10.68 -6.23
CA ILE A 68 12.40 11.89 -6.94
C ILE A 68 11.26 12.65 -7.65
N PRO A 69 10.45 12.00 -8.52
CA PRO A 69 9.31 12.63 -9.17
C PRO A 69 8.25 13.14 -8.19
N ARG A 70 8.07 12.45 -7.04
CA ARG A 70 7.10 12.86 -6.02
C ARG A 70 7.50 14.19 -5.38
N TYR A 71 8.79 14.44 -5.16
CA TYR A 71 9.24 15.77 -4.71
C TYR A 71 9.10 16.83 -5.81
N LYS A 72 9.21 16.46 -7.09
CA LYS A 72 9.11 17.40 -8.21
C LYS A 72 7.72 18.06 -8.29
N ILE A 73 6.67 17.28 -8.00
CA ILE A 73 5.30 17.80 -7.83
C ILE A 73 5.25 18.78 -6.64
N GLY A 74 5.88 18.42 -5.51
CA GLY A 74 6.00 19.33 -4.36
C GLY A 74 6.74 20.64 -4.69
N TRP A 75 7.77 20.57 -5.52
CA TRP A 75 8.52 21.73 -6.01
C TRP A 75 7.70 22.60 -6.97
N ASP A 76 6.95 22.00 -7.89
CA ASP A 76 6.06 22.73 -8.80
C ASP A 76 4.91 23.40 -8.04
N ILE A 77 4.33 22.74 -7.03
CA ILE A 77 3.39 23.35 -6.07
C ILE A 77 4.06 24.53 -5.35
N GLY A 78 5.31 24.37 -4.92
CA GLY A 78 6.11 25.45 -4.33
C GLY A 78 6.32 26.64 -5.27
N LYS A 79 6.54 26.40 -6.56
CA LYS A 79 6.68 27.43 -7.60
C LYS A 79 5.37 28.16 -7.85
N ILE A 80 4.25 27.44 -7.92
CA ILE A 80 2.91 28.02 -8.01
C ILE A 80 2.64 28.91 -6.80
N ASN A 81 2.94 28.44 -5.58
CA ASN A 81 2.80 29.23 -4.35
C ASN A 81 3.66 30.51 -4.37
N LYS A 82 4.89 30.47 -4.91
CA LYS A 82 5.72 31.68 -5.09
C LYS A 82 5.08 32.68 -6.06
N ARG A 83 4.51 32.21 -7.18
CA ARG A 83 3.82 33.07 -8.16
C ARG A 83 2.55 33.68 -7.59
N VAL A 84 1.74 32.90 -6.86
CA VAL A 84 0.54 33.38 -6.16
C VAL A 84 0.89 34.45 -5.12
N LYS A 85 1.96 34.25 -4.34
CA LYS A 85 2.43 35.24 -3.37
C LYS A 85 2.88 36.54 -4.05
N SER A 86 3.67 36.44 -5.11
CA SER A 86 4.14 37.61 -5.87
C SER A 86 2.99 38.37 -6.53
N LEU A 87 1.98 37.66 -7.03
CA LEU A 87 0.76 38.25 -7.57
C LEU A 87 -0.04 38.97 -6.47
N ARG A 88 -0.19 38.37 -5.29
CA ARG A 88 -0.85 38.98 -4.13
C ARG A 88 -0.13 40.27 -3.69
N GLU A 89 1.19 40.25 -3.64
CA GLU A 89 2.03 41.42 -3.31
C GLU A 89 1.87 42.53 -4.37
N SER A 90 1.85 42.17 -5.66
CA SER A 90 1.60 43.10 -6.76
C SER A 90 0.19 43.70 -6.71
N LEU A 91 -0.86 42.89 -6.50
CA LEU A 91 -2.25 43.36 -6.40
C LEU A 91 -2.47 44.30 -5.20
N THR A 92 -1.78 44.04 -4.09
CA THR A 92 -1.78 44.94 -2.92
C THR A 92 -1.15 46.29 -3.25
N THR A 93 -0.15 46.31 -4.15
CA THR A 93 0.49 47.55 -4.65
C THR A 93 -0.47 48.41 -5.47
N TYR A 94 -1.48 47.81 -6.11
CA TYR A 94 -2.52 48.52 -6.86
C TYR A 94 -3.80 48.78 -6.03
N GLY A 95 -3.77 48.58 -4.70
CA GLY A 95 -4.90 48.84 -3.81
C GLY A 95 -6.02 47.78 -3.87
N ILE A 96 -5.79 46.64 -4.50
CA ILE A 96 -6.77 45.56 -4.61
C ILE A 96 -6.60 44.63 -3.40
N VAL A 97 -7.54 44.72 -2.44
CA VAL A 97 -7.55 43.88 -1.23
C VAL A 97 -8.30 42.58 -1.51
N LEU A 98 -7.59 41.46 -1.67
CA LEU A 98 -8.21 40.13 -1.59
C LEU A 98 -8.42 39.76 -0.12
N THR A 99 -9.67 39.80 0.34
CA THR A 99 -10.07 39.32 1.67
C THR A 99 -10.10 37.79 1.67
N ASP A 100 -9.17 37.16 2.39
CA ASP A 100 -9.13 35.72 2.66
C ASP A 100 -10.42 35.32 3.41
N THR A 101 -11.49 34.97 2.68
CA THR A 101 -12.73 34.46 3.28
C THR A 101 -12.92 33.03 2.79
N ILE A 102 -12.27 32.10 3.47
CA ILE A 102 -12.89 30.80 3.77
C ILE A 102 -12.77 30.66 5.29
N ASN A 103 -13.57 31.46 6.00
CA ASN A 103 -13.99 31.11 7.35
C ASN A 103 -15.24 30.25 7.17
N GLU A 104 -15.13 28.95 7.44
CA GLU A 104 -16.30 28.18 7.82
C GLU A 104 -16.86 28.82 9.10
N GLY A 105 -18.08 29.32 9.01
CA GLY A 105 -18.74 30.02 10.10
C GLY A 105 -19.12 29.06 11.23
N GLU A 106 -18.61 29.32 12.43
CA GLU A 106 -19.27 28.90 13.66
C GLU A 106 -20.47 29.80 13.90
N THR A 107 -21.66 29.21 13.94
CA THR A 107 -22.87 29.86 14.51
C THR A 107 -23.03 29.32 15.91
N SER A 108 -22.83 30.18 16.90
CA SER A 108 -23.09 29.90 18.30
C SER A 108 -24.56 30.19 18.61
N LEU A 109 -25.24 29.22 19.22
CA LEU A 109 -26.37 29.46 20.11
C LEU A 109 -26.19 28.57 21.34
N GLN A 110 -26.03 29.23 22.48
CA GLN A 110 -25.94 28.62 23.80
C GLN A 110 -27.33 28.34 24.39
N SER A 111 -27.29 27.40 25.34
CA SER A 111 -28.15 27.20 26.52
C SER A 111 -29.20 26.09 26.44
N GLY A 112 -29.17 25.22 27.44
CA GLY A 112 -30.20 24.19 27.66
C GLY A 112 -29.69 22.94 28.39
N ASP A 113 -29.41 23.12 29.68
CA ASP A 113 -29.09 22.10 30.69
C ASP A 113 -30.05 20.89 30.71
N THR A 114 -29.53 19.68 30.97
CA THR A 114 -30.02 18.72 31.97
C THR A 114 -29.37 17.34 31.79
N GLY A 115 -28.61 16.93 32.82
CA GLY A 115 -28.84 15.61 33.42
C GLY A 115 -27.88 14.47 33.13
N VAL A 116 -27.27 14.01 34.23
CA VAL A 116 -26.90 12.61 34.56
C VAL A 116 -25.62 12.13 33.88
N GLY A 117 -24.48 12.07 34.59
CA GLY A 117 -24.11 10.96 35.47
C GLY A 117 -23.44 9.87 34.61
N ILE A 118 -22.22 9.38 34.84
CA ILE A 118 -21.66 8.73 36.03
C ILE A 118 -20.27 8.22 35.55
N ASN A 119 -19.25 8.53 36.33
CA ASN A 119 -18.09 7.70 36.70
C ASN A 119 -17.08 7.23 35.65
N GLU A 120 -15.83 7.58 35.93
CA GLU A 120 -14.63 6.87 35.54
C GLU A 120 -14.63 5.42 36.07
N GLY A 121 -13.99 4.55 35.29
CA GLY A 121 -13.58 3.23 35.73
C GLY A 121 -14.10 2.12 34.81
N GLU A 122 -13.26 1.69 33.87
CA GLU A 122 -12.76 0.31 33.80
C GLU A 122 -12.10 0.04 32.46
N THR A 123 -10.82 -0.28 32.53
CA THR A 123 -10.16 -1.17 31.57
C THR A 123 -10.96 -2.46 31.43
N SER A 124 -11.44 -2.74 30.22
CA SER A 124 -11.48 -4.07 29.56
C SER A 124 -12.60 -4.08 28.54
N ILE A 125 -12.26 -4.28 27.26
CA ILE A 125 -12.68 -5.43 26.43
C ILE A 125 -12.36 -5.12 24.97
N ILE A 126 -11.32 -5.79 24.45
CA ILE A 126 -11.26 -6.07 23.01
C ILE A 126 -12.50 -6.89 22.71
N ARG A 127 -13.48 -6.29 22.06
CA ARG A 127 -14.51 -6.96 21.26
C ARG A 127 -15.23 -5.92 20.42
N GLU A 128 -14.76 -5.80 19.18
CA GLU A 128 -15.70 -5.84 18.07
C GLU A 128 -15.07 -6.65 16.94
N VAL A 129 -15.19 -7.97 17.11
CA VAL A 129 -15.20 -8.89 15.98
C VAL A 129 -16.43 -8.52 15.16
N LYS A 130 -16.24 -7.65 14.17
CA LYS A 130 -17.24 -7.44 13.13
C LYS A 130 -17.05 -8.50 12.07
N LEU A 131 -17.55 -9.70 12.42
CA LEU A 131 -17.61 -10.88 11.55
C LEU A 131 -18.74 -10.65 10.54
N GLU A 132 -18.43 -10.03 9.41
CA GLU A 132 -19.39 -10.01 8.30
C GLU A 132 -19.32 -11.35 7.55
N SER A 133 -20.03 -12.30 8.17
CA SER A 133 -20.70 -13.48 7.60
C SER A 133 -19.83 -14.60 7.02
N GLY A 134 -19.47 -15.58 7.86
CA GLY A 134 -19.17 -16.97 7.47
C GLY A 134 -17.76 -17.29 6.98
N ALA A 135 -16.95 -16.31 6.58
CA ALA A 135 -15.61 -16.57 6.06
C ALA A 135 -14.59 -16.88 7.18
N ILE A 136 -13.87 -17.98 7.04
CA ILE A 136 -12.77 -18.41 7.93
C ILE A 136 -11.46 -17.88 7.37
N GLY A 137 -10.67 -17.20 8.21
CA GLY A 137 -9.31 -16.79 7.85
C GLY A 137 -8.34 -17.95 8.03
N VAL A 138 -7.63 -18.31 6.97
CA VAL A 138 -6.48 -19.21 7.03
C VAL A 138 -5.25 -18.38 7.40
N GLU A 139 -4.32 -18.98 8.14
CA GLU A 139 -3.05 -18.37 8.50
C GLU A 139 -2.30 -17.86 7.26
N ARG A 140 -1.46 -16.84 7.46
CA ARG A 140 -0.63 -16.27 6.40
C ARG A 140 0.72 -16.97 6.37
N TRP A 141 1.30 -17.11 5.18
CA TRP A 141 2.68 -17.56 4.97
C TRP A 141 3.54 -16.38 4.55
N GLY A 142 4.84 -16.41 4.87
CA GLY A 142 5.80 -15.35 4.53
C GLY A 142 6.34 -14.59 5.75
N GLY A 143 6.86 -13.38 5.50
CA GLY A 143 7.50 -12.53 6.51
C GLY A 143 6.55 -11.62 7.28
N SER A 144 7.10 -10.96 8.29
CA SER A 144 6.41 -9.96 9.13
C SER A 144 6.65 -8.52 8.69
N GLY A 145 7.37 -8.31 7.57
CA GLY A 145 7.66 -6.99 7.00
C GLY A 145 6.44 -6.33 6.35
N GLY A 146 6.59 -5.09 5.91
CA GLY A 146 5.54 -4.37 5.19
C GLY A 146 4.35 -3.94 6.05
N SER A 147 3.27 -3.55 5.38
CA SER A 147 2.01 -3.15 6.02
C SER A 147 0.90 -4.17 5.74
N HIS A 148 0.08 -4.40 6.75
CA HIS A 148 -1.08 -5.28 6.65
C HIS A 148 -2.08 -4.79 5.59
N TRP A 149 -2.68 -5.72 4.87
CA TRP A 149 -3.76 -5.47 3.94
C TRP A 149 -4.80 -6.59 3.92
N ASN A 150 -6.02 -6.23 3.54
CA ASN A 150 -7.14 -7.16 3.39
C ASN A 150 -7.90 -6.84 2.12
N TYR A 151 -8.33 -7.90 1.44
CA TYR A 151 -9.21 -7.83 0.31
C TYR A 151 -10.33 -8.87 0.47
N ARG A 152 -11.52 -8.39 0.83
CA ARG A 152 -12.75 -9.19 0.96
C ARG A 152 -13.84 -8.52 0.13
N PRO A 153 -13.94 -8.83 -1.17
CA PRO A 153 -15.01 -8.28 -2.00
C PRO A 153 -16.36 -8.86 -1.57
N LYS A 154 -17.44 -8.12 -1.82
CA LYS A 154 -18.81 -8.64 -1.62
C LYS A 154 -19.20 -9.67 -2.68
N GLY A 155 -18.66 -9.53 -3.89
CA GLY A 155 -18.89 -10.45 -4.99
C GLY A 155 -17.72 -11.39 -5.27
N VAL A 156 -17.68 -11.97 -6.46
CA VAL A 156 -16.77 -13.07 -6.80
C VAL A 156 -15.46 -12.52 -7.37
N VAL A 157 -14.32 -13.05 -6.91
CA VAL A 157 -13.00 -12.76 -7.50
C VAL A 157 -12.94 -13.32 -8.92
N LYS A 158 -12.67 -12.45 -9.89
CA LYS A 158 -12.67 -12.77 -11.32
C LYS A 158 -11.30 -12.70 -11.96
N GLN A 159 -10.40 -11.90 -11.39
CA GLN A 159 -9.06 -11.78 -11.89
C GLN A 159 -8.07 -11.62 -10.73
N ILE A 160 -6.94 -12.30 -10.85
CA ILE A 160 -5.76 -12.11 -10.01
C ILE A 160 -4.63 -11.66 -10.92
N VAL A 161 -4.04 -10.51 -10.61
CA VAL A 161 -2.90 -9.95 -11.34
C VAL A 161 -1.68 -10.06 -10.45
N VAL A 162 -0.67 -10.78 -10.91
CA VAL A 162 0.57 -11.03 -10.18
C VAL A 162 1.72 -10.36 -10.92
N ARG A 163 2.50 -9.54 -10.22
CA ARG A 163 3.80 -9.04 -10.68
C ARG A 163 4.89 -9.91 -10.07
N HIS A 164 5.73 -10.50 -10.91
CA HIS A 164 6.74 -11.46 -10.45
C HIS A 164 8.01 -11.48 -11.30
N GLY A 165 9.08 -11.97 -10.68
CA GLY A 165 10.38 -12.28 -11.28
C GLY A 165 11.05 -13.36 -10.44
N LEU A 166 12.12 -13.00 -9.73
CA LEU A 166 12.79 -13.88 -8.75
C LEU A 166 12.00 -14.05 -7.43
N ILE A 167 11.04 -13.15 -7.21
CA ILE A 167 10.13 -13.04 -6.06
C ILE A 167 8.74 -12.65 -6.58
N ILE A 168 7.75 -12.56 -5.69
CA ILE A 168 6.48 -11.89 -5.98
C ILE A 168 6.60 -10.41 -5.61
N ASP A 169 6.67 -9.56 -6.63
CA ASP A 169 6.76 -8.11 -6.46
C ASP A 169 5.45 -7.52 -5.94
N ALA A 170 4.32 -7.95 -6.51
CA ALA A 170 3.01 -7.47 -6.10
C ALA A 170 1.86 -8.39 -6.52
N ILE A 171 0.71 -8.18 -5.87
CA ILE A 171 -0.56 -8.81 -6.23
C ILE A 171 -1.69 -7.78 -6.25
N MET A 172 -2.63 -7.95 -7.17
CA MET A 172 -3.85 -7.16 -7.27
C MET A 172 -5.01 -8.07 -7.68
N PHE A 173 -6.20 -7.75 -7.19
CA PHE A 173 -7.41 -8.53 -7.43
C PHE A 173 -8.49 -7.68 -8.07
N LYS A 174 -9.29 -8.29 -8.94
CA LYS A 174 -10.55 -7.72 -9.44
C LYS A 174 -11.71 -8.66 -9.13
N SER A 175 -12.83 -8.09 -8.74
CA SER A 175 -14.08 -8.81 -8.47
C SER A 175 -15.25 -8.17 -9.19
N ILE A 176 -16.27 -8.96 -9.49
CA ILE A 176 -17.57 -8.46 -9.94
C ILE A 176 -18.45 -8.34 -8.70
N GLU A 177 -18.92 -7.14 -8.38
CA GLU A 177 -19.88 -6.92 -7.30
C GLU A 177 -21.30 -7.36 -7.69
N GLU A 178 -22.22 -7.39 -6.72
CA GLU A 178 -23.62 -7.80 -6.91
C GLU A 178 -24.36 -7.02 -8.00
N ASN A 179 -23.96 -5.77 -8.26
CA ASN A 179 -24.50 -4.91 -9.31
C ASN A 179 -23.92 -5.19 -10.72
N GLY A 180 -23.04 -6.20 -10.86
CA GLY A 180 -22.37 -6.54 -12.11
C GLY A 180 -21.15 -5.68 -12.47
N VAL A 181 -20.78 -4.70 -11.64
CA VAL A 181 -19.64 -3.82 -11.90
C VAL A 181 -18.34 -4.49 -11.44
N MET A 182 -17.32 -4.45 -12.31
CA MET A 182 -15.98 -4.92 -11.96
C MET A 182 -15.25 -3.85 -11.13
N LYS A 183 -14.80 -4.21 -9.92
CA LYS A 183 -13.95 -3.38 -9.07
C LYS A 183 -12.57 -3.97 -8.91
N SER A 184 -11.57 -3.09 -8.98
CA SER A 184 -10.17 -3.41 -8.71
C SER A 184 -9.79 -3.02 -7.28
N SER A 185 -9.02 -3.87 -6.63
CA SER A 185 -8.29 -3.50 -5.41
C SER A 185 -7.12 -2.58 -5.71
N LYS A 186 -6.51 -2.01 -4.66
CA LYS A 186 -5.17 -1.45 -4.75
C LYS A 186 -4.16 -2.57 -5.07
N THR A 187 -3.03 -2.22 -5.67
CA THR A 187 -1.90 -3.13 -5.78
C THR A 187 -1.22 -3.27 -4.41
N PHE A 188 -0.96 -4.51 -3.99
CA PHE A 188 -0.26 -4.85 -2.76
C PHE A 188 1.16 -5.30 -3.11
N GLY A 189 2.15 -4.44 -2.86
CA GLY A 189 3.55 -4.64 -3.24
C GLY A 189 4.08 -3.53 -4.15
N GLY A 190 5.23 -3.78 -4.78
CA GLY A 190 5.96 -2.81 -5.62
C GLY A 190 5.56 -2.78 -7.09
N SER A 191 6.32 -2.02 -7.89
CA SER A 191 6.12 -1.87 -9.34
C SER A 191 7.02 -2.76 -10.21
N GLY A 192 7.87 -3.58 -9.59
CA GLY A 192 8.79 -4.49 -10.26
C GLY A 192 8.12 -5.71 -10.91
N GLY A 193 8.93 -6.60 -11.47
CA GLY A 193 8.48 -7.85 -12.08
C GLY A 193 7.73 -7.70 -13.41
N LYS A 194 7.50 -8.85 -14.08
CA LYS A 194 6.57 -8.94 -15.22
C LYS A 194 5.15 -9.16 -14.71
N LEU A 195 4.17 -8.64 -15.43
CA LEU A 195 2.76 -8.79 -15.10
C LEU A 195 2.21 -10.10 -15.69
N THR A 196 1.45 -10.85 -14.90
CA THR A 196 0.71 -12.04 -15.33
C THR A 196 -0.70 -11.97 -14.79
N GLU A 197 -1.68 -12.16 -15.66
CA GLU A 197 -3.10 -12.15 -15.30
C GLU A 197 -3.65 -13.57 -15.26
N ILE A 198 -4.40 -13.87 -14.22
CA ILE A 198 -5.15 -15.10 -14.02
C ILE A 198 -6.62 -14.73 -14.09
N ASN A 199 -7.31 -15.18 -15.13
CA ASN A 199 -8.75 -15.00 -15.28
C ASN A 199 -9.47 -16.23 -14.72
N ILE A 200 -10.54 -16.01 -13.95
CA ILE A 200 -11.35 -17.05 -13.34
C ILE A 200 -12.72 -17.06 -14.02
N ASP A 201 -13.00 -18.15 -14.73
CA ASP A 201 -14.22 -18.33 -15.53
C ASP A 201 -15.42 -18.74 -14.66
N SER A 202 -15.79 -17.88 -13.70
CA SER A 202 -16.94 -18.14 -12.82
C SER A 202 -18.29 -18.05 -13.57
N PRO A 203 -19.31 -18.81 -13.17
CA PRO A 203 -19.36 -19.61 -11.94
C PRO A 203 -18.77 -21.03 -12.07
N SER A 204 -18.41 -21.47 -13.28
CA SER A 204 -17.86 -22.82 -13.52
C SER A 204 -16.48 -23.03 -12.89
N GLU A 205 -15.65 -21.98 -12.91
CA GLU A 205 -14.35 -21.96 -12.25
C GLU A 205 -14.39 -21.08 -10.99
N TYR A 206 -13.86 -21.59 -9.89
CA TYR A 206 -13.72 -20.90 -8.62
C TYR A 206 -12.45 -21.33 -7.88
N LEU A 207 -11.96 -20.45 -7.02
CA LEU A 207 -10.70 -20.62 -6.29
C LEU A 207 -10.87 -21.64 -5.16
N THR A 208 -10.00 -22.65 -5.11
CA THR A 208 -10.03 -23.75 -4.13
C THR A 208 -8.77 -23.82 -3.27
N GLY A 209 -7.70 -23.13 -3.68
CA GLY A 209 -6.45 -23.18 -2.96
C GLY A 209 -5.40 -22.17 -3.40
N LEU A 210 -4.38 -22.06 -2.57
CA LEU A 210 -3.19 -21.26 -2.81
C LEU A 210 -1.98 -22.05 -2.30
N SER A 211 -0.94 -22.14 -3.10
CA SER A 211 0.34 -22.73 -2.68
C SER A 211 1.50 -21.89 -3.21
N GLY A 212 2.71 -22.17 -2.75
CA GLY A 212 3.89 -21.48 -3.22
C GLY A 212 5.07 -21.67 -2.30
N THR A 213 6.01 -20.73 -2.38
CA THR A 213 7.21 -20.72 -1.56
C THR A 213 7.42 -19.34 -0.96
N TYR A 214 8.04 -19.29 0.22
CA TYR A 214 8.59 -18.08 0.80
C TYR A 214 9.98 -18.37 1.34
N GLY A 215 10.85 -17.38 1.30
CA GLY A 215 12.26 -17.56 1.58
C GLY A 215 12.98 -16.24 1.72
N LEU A 216 14.25 -16.33 2.11
CA LEU A 216 15.08 -15.15 2.26
C LEU A 216 15.38 -14.56 0.89
N TYR A 217 15.18 -13.27 0.80
CA TYR A 217 15.65 -12.43 -0.26
C TYR A 217 16.40 -11.29 0.41
N GLY A 218 17.73 -11.36 0.41
CA GLY A 218 18.58 -10.55 1.30
C GLY A 218 18.21 -10.75 2.77
N PRO A 219 18.03 -9.68 3.57
CA PRO A 219 17.65 -9.80 4.98
C PRO A 219 16.14 -10.01 5.20
N TYR A 220 15.32 -10.03 4.14
CA TYR A 220 13.86 -10.05 4.26
C TYR A 220 13.29 -11.42 3.89
N LEU A 221 12.31 -11.89 4.65
CA LEU A 221 11.53 -13.10 4.35
C LEU A 221 10.33 -12.70 3.48
N ILE A 222 10.30 -13.14 2.22
CA ILE A 222 9.37 -12.66 1.18
C ILE A 222 8.69 -13.84 0.49
N ILE A 223 7.48 -13.64 -0.05
CA ILE A 223 6.86 -14.63 -0.94
C ILE A 223 7.66 -14.73 -2.24
N LYS A 224 8.16 -15.94 -2.51
CA LYS A 224 9.05 -16.26 -3.63
C LYS A 224 8.28 -16.77 -4.85
N SER A 225 7.23 -17.56 -4.59
CA SER A 225 6.33 -18.03 -5.63
C SER A 225 4.89 -18.15 -5.16
N ILE A 226 3.95 -18.06 -6.11
CA ILE A 226 2.52 -18.31 -5.90
C ILE A 226 2.00 -19.19 -7.02
N LYS A 227 1.21 -20.20 -6.66
CA LYS A 227 0.35 -20.99 -7.54
C LYS A 227 -1.08 -20.91 -7.01
N VAL A 228 -1.99 -20.51 -7.89
CA VAL A 228 -3.42 -20.42 -7.59
C VAL A 228 -4.09 -21.72 -8.04
N HIS A 229 -4.92 -22.30 -7.18
CA HIS A 229 -5.66 -23.53 -7.49
C HIS A 229 -7.15 -23.21 -7.63
N THR A 230 -7.76 -23.81 -8.64
CA THR A 230 -9.20 -23.75 -8.90
C THR A 230 -9.80 -25.14 -8.85
N ASN A 231 -11.12 -25.25 -8.93
CA ASN A 231 -11.81 -26.54 -9.04
C ASN A 231 -11.57 -27.23 -10.39
N LEU A 232 -11.07 -26.51 -11.40
CA LEU A 232 -10.85 -27.04 -12.76
C LEU A 232 -9.36 -27.21 -13.09
N SER A 233 -8.49 -26.35 -12.56
CA SER A 233 -7.08 -26.29 -12.94
C SER A 233 -6.23 -25.61 -11.84
N HIS A 234 -4.98 -25.31 -12.18
CA HIS A 234 -4.10 -24.47 -11.40
C HIS A 234 -3.32 -23.52 -12.32
N HIS A 235 -2.94 -22.36 -11.79
CA HIS A 235 -2.25 -21.30 -12.49
C HIS A 235 -0.93 -20.99 -11.77
N GLY A 236 0.20 -21.08 -12.49
CA GLY A 236 1.54 -20.86 -11.95
C GLY A 236 2.40 -22.13 -11.87
N PRO A 237 3.54 -22.10 -11.15
CA PRO A 237 3.94 -21.04 -10.24
C PRO A 237 4.36 -19.75 -10.96
N MET A 238 3.94 -18.61 -10.43
CA MET A 238 4.54 -17.31 -10.67
C MET A 238 5.68 -17.11 -9.67
N GLY A 239 6.71 -16.37 -10.05
CA GLY A 239 7.93 -16.21 -9.25
C GLY A 239 8.94 -17.35 -9.47
N SER A 240 9.89 -17.49 -8.55
CA SER A 240 10.93 -18.51 -8.62
C SER A 240 10.76 -19.54 -7.50
N VAL A 241 10.91 -20.81 -7.85
CA VAL A 241 10.90 -21.93 -6.91
C VAL A 241 12.32 -22.43 -6.77
N ILE A 242 12.87 -22.36 -5.56
CA ILE A 242 14.22 -22.81 -5.23
C ILE A 242 14.11 -23.82 -4.09
N GLU A 243 14.92 -24.89 -4.12
CA GLU A 243 14.82 -26.01 -3.18
C GLU A 243 15.03 -25.62 -1.71
N THR A 244 15.75 -24.51 -1.45
CA THR A 244 16.04 -24.02 -0.11
C THR A 244 14.91 -23.18 0.50
N ASP A 245 13.92 -22.79 -0.29
CA ASP A 245 12.78 -22.00 0.20
C ASP A 245 11.78 -22.88 0.96
N THR A 246 10.98 -22.27 1.83
CA THR A 246 9.93 -22.98 2.55
C THR A 246 8.66 -23.05 1.71
N ASN A 247 8.15 -24.25 1.49
CA ASN A 247 6.89 -24.49 0.80
C ASN A 247 5.70 -24.16 1.72
N PHE A 248 4.66 -23.56 1.15
CA PHE A 248 3.34 -23.48 1.75
C PHE A 248 2.28 -24.01 0.80
N SER A 249 1.22 -24.59 1.36
CA SER A 249 0.10 -25.07 0.58
C SER A 249 -1.17 -25.08 1.43
N PHE A 250 -2.23 -24.53 0.86
CA PHE A 250 -3.58 -24.67 1.35
C PHE A 250 -4.49 -25.01 0.19
N ILE A 251 -5.08 -26.20 0.23
CA ILE A 251 -6.02 -26.70 -0.78
C ILE A 251 -7.24 -27.21 -0.03
N MET A 252 -8.43 -26.76 -0.44
CA MET A 252 -9.69 -27.14 0.19
C MET A 252 -10.58 -27.89 -0.80
N GLN A 253 -11.15 -29.01 -0.36
CA GLN A 253 -12.25 -29.68 -1.03
C GLN A 253 -13.57 -29.23 -0.40
N GLY A 254 -14.57 -28.89 -1.22
CA GLY A 254 -15.88 -28.46 -0.72
C GLY A 254 -15.87 -27.05 -0.11
N GLY A 255 -14.97 -26.17 -0.56
CA GLY A 255 -14.98 -24.76 -0.18
C GLY A 255 -14.45 -23.86 -1.28
N VAL A 256 -14.59 -22.55 -1.06
CA VAL A 256 -14.19 -21.51 -1.99
C VAL A 256 -13.38 -20.44 -1.27
N ILE A 257 -12.29 -19.97 -1.90
CA ILE A 257 -11.59 -18.78 -1.45
C ILE A 257 -12.41 -17.55 -1.86
N VAL A 258 -12.82 -16.77 -0.87
CA VAL A 258 -13.66 -15.56 -1.02
C VAL A 258 -12.89 -14.27 -0.81
N GLY A 259 -11.62 -14.34 -0.44
CA GLY A 259 -10.80 -13.17 -0.22
C GLY A 259 -9.37 -13.51 0.14
N PHE A 260 -8.57 -12.46 0.28
CA PHE A 260 -7.14 -12.54 0.55
C PHE A 260 -6.74 -11.54 1.63
N HIS A 261 -5.69 -11.85 2.36
CA HIS A 261 -5.04 -10.93 3.29
C HIS A 261 -3.53 -11.14 3.25
N GLY A 262 -2.79 -10.23 3.84
CA GLY A 262 -1.35 -10.37 3.87
C GLY A 262 -0.65 -9.11 4.32
N PHE A 263 0.65 -9.10 4.06
CA PHE A 263 1.53 -7.96 4.32
C PHE A 263 2.28 -7.63 3.04
N SER A 264 2.45 -6.34 2.78
CA SER A 264 3.20 -5.88 1.62
C SER A 264 3.90 -4.55 1.90
N GLY A 265 5.13 -4.45 1.43
CA GLY A 265 5.89 -3.21 1.31
C GLY A 265 6.39 -3.02 -0.12
N LEU A 266 7.71 -3.10 -0.30
CA LEU A 266 8.34 -3.10 -1.62
C LEU A 266 8.01 -4.37 -2.41
N PHE A 267 7.73 -5.47 -1.72
CA PHE A 267 7.33 -6.75 -2.28
C PHE A 267 6.09 -7.29 -1.57
N LEU A 268 5.67 -8.49 -1.95
CA LEU A 268 4.68 -9.24 -1.19
C LEU A 268 5.37 -10.01 -0.05
N ASP A 269 5.35 -9.45 1.16
CA ASP A 269 5.97 -10.04 2.35
C ASP A 269 5.26 -11.32 2.79
N ALA A 270 3.92 -11.30 2.85
CA ALA A 270 3.12 -12.43 3.27
C ALA A 270 1.74 -12.47 2.61
N ILE A 271 1.17 -13.66 2.50
CA ILE A 271 -0.17 -13.89 1.94
C ILE A 271 -0.93 -14.98 2.71
N GLY A 272 -2.23 -14.76 2.88
CA GLY A 272 -3.19 -15.72 3.40
C GLY A 272 -4.54 -15.54 2.70
N VAL A 273 -5.47 -16.46 3.00
CA VAL A 273 -6.77 -16.54 2.31
C VAL A 273 -7.93 -16.51 3.28
N TYR A 274 -9.09 -16.05 2.79
CA TYR A 274 -10.38 -16.19 3.44
C TYR A 274 -11.19 -17.23 2.69
N VAL A 275 -11.78 -18.18 3.40
CA VAL A 275 -12.53 -19.30 2.80
C VAL A 275 -13.95 -19.40 3.33
N MET A 276 -14.85 -19.91 2.50
CA MET A 276 -16.18 -20.35 2.92
C MET A 276 -16.40 -21.80 2.50
N PRO A 277 -17.02 -22.63 3.35
CA PRO A 277 -17.47 -23.95 2.94
C PRO A 277 -18.59 -23.82 1.89
N THR A 278 -18.53 -24.66 0.86
CA THR A 278 -19.63 -24.85 -0.08
C THR A 278 -20.62 -25.83 0.57
N SER A 279 -21.93 -25.61 0.44
CA SER A 279 -22.94 -26.48 1.04
C SER A 279 -22.70 -27.95 0.65
N ILE A 280 -22.30 -28.78 1.62
CA ILE A 280 -22.15 -30.22 1.42
C ILE A 280 -23.53 -30.84 1.61
N ASN A 281 -24.17 -31.26 0.52
CA ASN A 281 -25.32 -32.16 0.60
C ASN A 281 -24.79 -33.57 0.86
N LEU A 282 -24.73 -33.98 2.14
CA LEU A 282 -24.47 -35.37 2.48
C LEU A 282 -25.72 -36.20 2.11
N PRO A 283 -25.58 -37.32 1.38
CA PRO A 283 -26.70 -38.24 1.21
C PRO A 283 -27.10 -38.80 2.56
N SER A 284 -28.42 -38.77 2.83
CA SER A 284 -29.07 -39.36 3.99
C SER A 284 -28.83 -40.86 4.10
#